data_AF-A0A934DWJ8-F1
#
_entry.id   AF-A0A934DWJ8-F1
#
_cell.length_a   1.000
_cell.length_b   1.000
_cell.length_c   1.000
_cell.angle_alpha   90.00
_cell.angle_beta   90.00
_cell.angle_gamma   90.00
#
_symmetry.space_group_name_H-M   'P 1'
#
loop_
_entity.id
_entity.type
_entity.pdbx_description
1 polymer ?
#
loop_
_entity_poly.entity_id
_entity_poly.type
_entity_poly.pdbx_seq_one_letter_code
_entity_poly.pdbx_strand_id
1 'polypeptide(L)'
;MTHPRSIVVIAALAVLAACGTPPAPATPIATPAASSAAVAAPPPAVPAPSAPAPAVSALPPAPDPAKARELGAGATFRDLVRAARVAQAQPSTSPCLLRGGKAGQPATLEAPIESGASTLVDPPADLDALLGEKRPHVAFSEEGMRILTSWGSSQGGSYLDLMAFTPVSRALAHSTTPILIATDKGIYLGIPGSHSDGRPLLPAEFDRIKTELLPKAKVWVVAAEGDAPIAKLREALDLIAGAGGSVVLASPLASASGPGKRSSRYDHRVNEGEPFACSQAMKDGVAGNRAGEWNSNKVFKAGAMIEAATASCGDGLGVGAGGGIHVMMRVNTRGTIEEACAETDDTGNVALRKCVIQEVRKVHLPKLDKPGIMSFGTAAVFRGKPVRAVCDP
;
A
#
# COMPACT_ATOMS: atom_id res chain seq x y z
N MET A 1 -36.27 -11.26 -30.59
CA MET A 1 -35.98 -11.26 -29.14
C MET A 1 -35.02 -12.39 -28.85
N THR A 2 -33.73 -12.10 -28.84
CA THR A 2 -32.64 -13.06 -28.71
C THR A 2 -31.54 -12.39 -27.88
N HIS A 3 -31.38 -12.82 -26.64
CA HIS A 3 -30.29 -12.38 -25.76
C HIS A 3 -29.02 -13.18 -26.07
N PRO A 4 -27.86 -12.54 -26.29
CA PRO A 4 -26.59 -13.25 -26.29
C PRO A 4 -26.10 -13.48 -24.86
N ARG A 5 -25.68 -14.72 -24.59
CA ARG A 5 -25.09 -15.18 -23.33
C ARG A 5 -23.64 -14.71 -23.25
N SER A 6 -23.29 -14.00 -22.19
CA SER A 6 -21.90 -13.68 -21.84
C SER A 6 -21.17 -14.93 -21.32
N ILE A 7 -20.06 -15.25 -21.96
CA ILE A 7 -19.13 -16.32 -21.59
C ILE A 7 -18.25 -15.81 -20.45
N VAL A 8 -18.29 -16.48 -19.30
CA VAL A 8 -17.37 -16.27 -18.18
C VAL A 8 -16.24 -17.29 -18.32
N VAL A 9 -15.03 -16.81 -18.62
CA VAL A 9 -13.80 -17.63 -18.61
C VAL A 9 -13.23 -17.59 -17.19
N ILE A 10 -13.27 -18.72 -16.48
CA ILE A 10 -12.58 -18.93 -15.21
C ILE A 10 -11.28 -19.67 -15.53
N ALA A 11 -10.15 -18.98 -15.38
CA ALA A 11 -8.83 -19.61 -15.49
C ALA A 11 -8.51 -20.33 -14.18
N ALA A 12 -8.37 -21.65 -14.25
CA ALA A 12 -7.87 -22.51 -13.18
C ALA A 12 -6.33 -22.47 -13.19
N LEU A 13 -5.71 -22.13 -12.05
CA LEU A 13 -4.27 -22.28 -11.86
C LEU A 13 -3.98 -23.63 -11.19
N ALA A 14 -3.26 -24.49 -11.91
CA ALA A 14 -2.71 -25.73 -11.39
C ALA A 14 -1.31 -25.49 -10.82
N VAL A 15 -1.05 -26.02 -9.62
CA VAL A 15 0.26 -26.04 -8.97
C VAL A 15 1.00 -27.32 -9.40
N LEU A 16 2.14 -27.17 -10.06
CA LEU A 16 3.09 -28.25 -10.30
C LEU A 16 4.36 -27.99 -9.49
N ALA A 17 4.62 -28.89 -8.55
CA ALA A 17 5.88 -29.02 -7.85
C ALA A 17 6.85 -29.88 -8.69
N ALA A 18 8.09 -29.42 -8.86
CA ALA A 18 9.21 -30.30 -9.19
C ALA A 18 10.52 -29.71 -8.66
N CYS A 19 11.24 -30.56 -7.93
CA CYS A 19 12.52 -30.32 -7.28
C CYS A 19 13.66 -30.10 -8.29
N GLY A 20 14.61 -29.23 -7.93
CA GLY A 20 15.89 -29.08 -8.63
C GLY A 20 16.86 -28.23 -7.83
N THR A 21 17.73 -28.89 -7.06
CA THR A 21 18.87 -28.30 -6.35
C THR A 21 19.91 -27.75 -7.32
N PRO A 22 20.33 -26.47 -7.22
CA PRO A 22 21.48 -25.97 -7.98
C PRO A 22 22.81 -26.28 -7.26
N PRO A 23 23.89 -26.59 -8.01
CA PRO A 23 25.21 -26.85 -7.44
C PRO A 23 25.92 -25.56 -7.02
N ALA A 24 26.81 -25.69 -6.03
CA ALA A 24 27.58 -24.61 -5.40
C ALA A 24 28.55 -23.91 -6.38
N PRO A 25 28.74 -22.57 -6.27
CA PRO A 25 29.77 -21.88 -7.03
C PRO A 25 31.17 -22.05 -6.41
N ALA A 26 32.13 -22.33 -7.28
CA ALA A 26 33.55 -22.44 -6.97
C ALA A 26 34.17 -21.08 -6.62
N THR A 27 35.02 -21.07 -5.59
CA THR A 27 35.95 -20.00 -5.22
C THR A 27 36.98 -19.72 -6.31
N PRO A 28 37.23 -18.46 -6.70
CA PRO A 28 38.43 -18.11 -7.43
C PRO A 28 39.58 -17.71 -6.51
N ILE A 29 40.74 -18.20 -6.92
CA ILE A 29 42.08 -18.08 -6.35
C ILE A 29 42.61 -16.65 -6.50
N ALA A 30 43.39 -16.21 -5.51
CA ALA A 30 44.02 -14.89 -5.45
C ALA A 30 45.38 -14.82 -6.19
N THR A 31 45.61 -13.66 -6.84
CA THR A 31 46.90 -12.93 -7.09
C THR A 31 47.99 -13.58 -7.99
N PRO A 32 48.86 -12.81 -8.70
CA PRO A 32 49.57 -11.62 -8.22
C PRO A 32 49.67 -10.40 -9.16
N ALA A 33 50.22 -9.34 -8.55
CA ALA A 33 50.47 -8.00 -9.06
C ALA A 33 51.42 -7.92 -10.26
N ALA A 34 51.16 -6.94 -11.14
CA ALA A 34 52.13 -6.42 -12.09
C ALA A 34 52.25 -4.90 -11.91
N SER A 35 53.46 -4.49 -11.55
CA SER A 35 53.95 -3.12 -11.44
C SER A 35 54.14 -2.53 -12.84
N SER A 36 53.66 -1.31 -13.08
CA SER A 36 54.04 -0.52 -14.26
C SER A 36 54.18 0.97 -13.91
N ALA A 37 55.45 1.38 -13.93
CA ALA A 37 56.04 2.67 -14.28
C ALA A 37 55.20 3.96 -14.16
N ALA A 38 55.67 4.82 -13.27
CA ALA A 38 55.34 6.24 -13.21
C ALA A 38 55.88 6.99 -14.45
N VAL A 39 54.98 7.69 -15.15
CA VAL A 39 55.34 8.75 -16.09
C VAL A 39 55.09 10.09 -15.39
N ALA A 40 56.14 10.89 -15.28
CA ALA A 40 56.11 12.20 -14.65
C ALA A 40 55.21 13.17 -15.42
N ALA A 41 54.17 13.68 -14.75
CA ALA A 41 53.33 14.76 -15.27
C ALA A 41 54.00 16.12 -15.02
N PRO A 42 53.89 17.09 -15.95
CA PRO A 42 54.40 18.45 -15.77
C PRO A 42 53.60 19.22 -14.70
N PRO A 43 54.20 20.27 -14.09
CA PRO A 43 53.58 21.00 -13.00
C PRO A 43 52.30 21.75 -13.44
N PRO A 44 51.28 21.86 -12.56
CA PRO A 44 50.05 22.56 -12.87
C PRO A 44 50.27 24.08 -12.99
N ALA A 45 49.66 24.67 -14.01
CA ALA A 45 49.59 26.12 -14.17
C ALA A 45 48.77 26.74 -13.02
N VAL A 46 49.28 27.86 -12.48
CA VAL A 46 48.63 28.65 -11.44
C VAL A 46 47.29 29.19 -11.97
N PRO A 47 46.14 28.88 -11.34
CA PRO A 47 44.86 29.45 -11.75
C PRO A 47 44.78 30.93 -11.37
N ALA A 48 44.33 31.75 -12.32
CA ALA A 48 44.06 33.16 -12.11
C ALA A 48 42.95 33.37 -11.04
N PRO A 49 42.99 34.47 -10.27
CA PRO A 49 42.01 34.75 -9.22
C PRO A 49 40.60 34.84 -9.81
N SER A 50 39.72 33.95 -9.32
CA SER A 50 38.31 33.91 -9.68
C SER A 50 37.55 35.11 -9.10
N ALA A 51 36.66 35.67 -9.90
CA ALA A 51 35.78 36.77 -9.53
C ALA A 51 34.96 36.44 -8.25
N PRO A 52 34.60 37.45 -7.43
CA PRO A 52 33.84 37.24 -6.21
C PRO A 52 32.50 36.56 -6.50
N ALA A 53 32.26 35.45 -5.81
CA ALA A 53 31.02 34.69 -5.89
C ALA A 53 29.81 35.58 -5.48
N PRO A 54 28.67 35.49 -6.20
CA PRO A 54 27.47 36.20 -5.82
C PRO A 54 27.02 35.81 -4.41
N ALA A 55 26.55 36.80 -3.65
CA ALA A 55 26.11 36.65 -2.28
C ALA A 55 25.15 35.47 -2.14
N VAL A 56 25.49 34.54 -1.25
CA VAL A 56 24.66 33.40 -0.89
C VAL A 56 23.35 33.95 -0.31
N SER A 57 22.26 33.86 -1.08
CA SER A 57 20.91 34.11 -0.58
C SER A 57 20.71 33.30 0.69
N ALA A 58 20.41 33.99 1.79
CA ALA A 58 20.12 33.37 3.07
C ALA A 58 19.02 32.31 2.89
N LEU A 59 19.23 31.11 3.46
CA LEU A 59 18.18 30.09 3.49
C LEU A 59 16.91 30.70 4.10
N PRO A 60 15.72 30.44 3.52
CA PRO A 60 14.48 30.90 4.10
C PRO A 60 14.32 30.36 5.53
N PRO A 61 13.71 31.15 6.44
CA PRO A 61 13.52 30.74 7.83
C PRO A 61 12.72 29.44 7.91
N ALA A 62 13.06 28.61 8.91
CA ALA A 62 12.35 27.36 9.16
C ALA A 62 10.84 27.63 9.37
N PRO A 63 9.95 26.83 8.75
CA PRO A 63 8.51 27.04 8.83
C PRO A 63 8.02 26.90 10.28
N ASP A 64 7.04 27.73 10.66
CA ASP A 64 6.36 27.66 11.94
C ASP A 64 5.65 26.31 12.09
N PRO A 65 6.03 25.46 13.07
CA PRO A 65 5.39 24.17 13.25
C PRO A 65 3.88 24.32 13.50
N ALA A 66 3.40 25.38 14.13
CA ALA A 66 1.95 25.58 14.34
C ALA A 66 1.15 25.70 13.04
N LYS A 67 1.80 26.03 11.92
CA LYS A 67 1.22 26.17 10.58
C LYS A 67 1.70 25.09 9.61
N ALA A 68 2.30 24.01 10.11
CA ALA A 68 2.89 22.95 9.29
C ALA A 68 1.91 22.32 8.28
N ARG A 69 0.60 22.43 8.52
CA ARG A 69 -0.48 21.87 7.69
C ARG A 69 -1.14 22.90 6.76
N GLU A 70 -0.82 24.18 6.91
CA GLU A 70 -1.38 25.25 6.08
C GLU A 70 -0.63 25.37 4.76
N LEU A 71 -1.39 25.51 3.67
CA LEU A 71 -0.87 25.72 2.33
C LEU A 71 -1.37 27.07 1.82
N GLY A 72 -0.43 27.92 1.41
CA GLY A 72 -0.74 29.24 0.87
C GLY A 72 -1.55 29.16 -0.42
N ALA A 73 -2.15 30.30 -0.80
CA ALA A 73 -2.78 30.43 -2.10
C ALA A 73 -1.75 30.20 -3.22
N GLY A 74 -2.07 29.31 -4.17
CA GLY A 74 -1.15 28.95 -5.25
C GLY A 74 -0.08 27.92 -4.86
N ALA A 75 -0.17 27.31 -3.67
CA ALA A 75 0.69 26.19 -3.30
C ALA A 75 0.63 25.05 -4.34
N THR A 76 1.74 24.33 -4.43
CA THR A 76 1.93 23.19 -5.32
C THR A 76 1.86 21.87 -4.55
N PHE A 77 1.80 20.74 -5.27
CA PHE A 77 1.87 19.43 -4.63
C PHE A 77 3.18 19.19 -3.87
N ARG A 78 4.30 19.74 -4.36
CA ARG A 78 5.58 19.72 -3.63
C ARG A 78 5.47 20.38 -2.26
N ASP A 79 4.73 21.49 -2.16
CA ASP A 79 4.48 22.18 -0.88
C ASP A 79 3.63 21.32 0.06
N LEU A 80 2.64 20.58 -0.45
CA LEU A 80 1.87 19.61 0.32
C LEU A 80 2.74 18.46 0.86
N VAL A 81 3.65 17.91 0.04
CA VAL A 81 4.57 16.85 0.50
C VAL A 81 5.52 17.38 1.58
N ARG A 82 6.00 18.63 1.45
CA ARG A 82 6.80 19.30 2.50
C ARG A 82 5.99 19.53 3.77
N ALA A 83 4.74 20.00 3.65
CA ALA A 83 3.82 20.15 4.78
C ALA A 83 3.60 18.80 5.49
N ALA A 84 3.39 17.71 4.74
CA ALA A 84 3.25 16.36 5.29
C ALA A 84 4.49 15.92 6.10
N ARG A 85 5.70 16.22 5.62
CA ARG A 85 6.95 15.92 6.34
C ARG A 85 7.02 16.60 7.70
N VAL A 86 6.68 17.88 7.77
CA VAL A 86 6.69 18.65 9.03
C VAL A 86 5.53 18.21 9.94
N ALA A 87 4.37 17.93 9.36
CA ALA A 87 3.16 17.53 10.07
C ALA A 87 3.22 16.11 10.67
N GLN A 88 4.23 15.28 10.35
CA GLN A 88 4.39 13.94 10.92
C GLN A 88 4.53 13.98 12.46
N ALA A 89 5.13 15.05 13.01
CA ALA A 89 5.24 15.24 14.46
C ALA A 89 3.92 15.69 15.12
N GLN A 90 2.88 15.95 14.33
CA GLN A 90 1.59 16.48 14.79
C GLN A 90 0.48 15.50 14.43
N PRO A 91 0.09 14.59 15.34
CA PRO A 91 -0.94 13.62 15.05
C PRO A 91 -2.26 14.30 14.70
N SER A 92 -2.94 13.78 13.68
CA SER A 92 -4.29 14.18 13.31
C SER A 92 -5.20 12.97 13.35
N THR A 93 -6.44 13.18 13.81
CA THR A 93 -7.53 12.20 13.77
C THR A 93 -8.61 12.58 12.77
N SER A 94 -8.39 13.64 11.98
CA SER A 94 -9.38 14.10 11.00
C SER A 94 -9.63 13.01 9.96
N PRO A 95 -10.90 12.70 9.64
CA PRO A 95 -11.25 11.81 8.53
C PRO A 95 -11.11 12.51 7.18
N CYS A 96 -10.52 13.70 7.13
CA CYS A 96 -10.46 14.54 5.95
C CYS A 96 -9.03 14.64 5.46
N LEU A 97 -8.83 14.48 4.16
CA LEU A 97 -7.51 14.56 3.56
C LEU A 97 -7.10 16.02 3.35
N LEU A 98 -7.93 16.79 2.62
CA LEU A 98 -7.70 18.19 2.33
C LEU A 98 -8.96 19.03 2.60
N ARG A 99 -8.79 20.21 3.19
CA ARG A 99 -9.81 21.28 3.25
C ARG A 99 -9.39 22.44 2.35
N GLY A 100 -10.34 23.02 1.61
CA GLY A 100 -10.06 24.14 0.70
C GLY A 100 -9.20 23.75 -0.50
N GLY A 101 -8.35 24.66 -0.96
CA GLY A 101 -7.44 24.42 -2.09
C GLY A 101 -8.07 24.53 -3.48
N LYS A 102 -9.22 25.18 -3.60
CA LYS A 102 -9.76 25.58 -4.92
C LYS A 102 -8.87 26.67 -5.55
N ALA A 103 -9.05 26.95 -6.83
CA ALA A 103 -8.22 27.91 -7.57
C ALA A 103 -8.05 29.25 -6.83
N GLY A 104 -6.79 29.59 -6.52
CA GLY A 104 -6.42 30.81 -5.81
C GLY A 104 -6.75 30.85 -4.31
N GLN A 105 -7.24 29.74 -3.73
CA GLN A 105 -7.59 29.64 -2.32
C GLN A 105 -6.52 28.88 -1.53
N PRO A 106 -6.30 29.22 -0.25
CA PRO A 106 -5.46 28.41 0.62
C PRO A 106 -6.06 27.02 0.85
N ALA A 107 -5.22 26.09 1.29
CA ALA A 107 -5.63 24.73 1.63
C ALA A 107 -5.07 24.31 2.99
N THR A 108 -5.63 23.25 3.57
CA THR A 108 -5.12 22.67 4.81
C THR A 108 -5.07 21.15 4.70
N LEU A 109 -3.90 20.57 4.97
CA LEU A 109 -3.69 19.14 5.07
C LEU A 109 -4.20 18.61 6.41
N GLU A 110 -5.36 17.99 6.40
CA GLU A 110 -5.99 17.46 7.62
C GLU A 110 -5.67 16.00 7.89
N ALA A 111 -5.23 15.26 6.88
CA ALA A 111 -5.02 13.82 6.98
C ALA A 111 -4.08 13.46 8.15
N PRO A 112 -4.29 12.31 8.81
CA PRO A 112 -3.23 11.67 9.57
C PRO A 112 -2.06 11.39 8.61
N ILE A 113 -0.83 11.52 9.11
CA ILE A 113 0.39 11.27 8.34
C ILE A 113 1.02 9.99 8.87
N GLU A 114 1.39 9.10 7.96
CA GLU A 114 1.94 7.80 8.32
C GLU A 114 3.40 7.91 8.80
N SER A 115 3.79 7.06 9.76
CA SER A 115 5.15 7.00 10.27
C SER A 115 6.11 6.61 9.14
N GLY A 116 7.09 7.47 8.84
CA GLY A 116 8.01 7.32 7.71
C GLY A 116 7.95 8.51 6.74
N ALA A 117 6.97 9.41 6.88
CA ALA A 117 6.88 10.60 6.04
C ALA A 117 8.15 11.46 6.03
N SER A 118 8.97 11.46 7.09
CA SER A 118 10.24 12.19 7.16
C SER A 118 11.23 11.80 6.04
N THR A 119 11.08 10.61 5.44
CA THR A 119 11.90 10.16 4.31
C THR A 119 11.27 10.47 2.95
N LEU A 120 10.14 11.19 2.91
CA LEU A 120 9.53 11.62 1.65
C LEU A 120 10.50 12.52 0.89
N VAL A 121 10.82 12.11 -0.33
CA VAL A 121 11.51 12.93 -1.31
C VAL A 121 10.52 13.85 -2.02
N ASP A 122 11.01 14.99 -2.50
CA ASP A 122 10.19 15.87 -3.31
C ASP A 122 9.75 15.15 -4.60
N PRO A 123 8.47 15.27 -4.99
CA PRO A 123 7.97 14.69 -6.24
C PRO A 123 8.66 15.33 -7.47
N PRO A 124 8.80 14.60 -8.59
CA PRO A 124 9.29 15.13 -9.85
C PRO A 124 8.47 16.32 -10.32
N ALA A 125 9.10 17.34 -10.90
CA ALA A 125 8.41 18.54 -11.38
C ALA A 125 7.36 18.22 -12.46
N ASP A 126 7.70 17.32 -13.38
CA ASP A 126 6.91 16.94 -14.55
C ASP A 126 6.86 15.41 -14.66
N LEU A 127 5.65 14.86 -14.84
CA LEU A 127 5.40 13.44 -15.07
C LEU A 127 4.79 13.13 -16.45
N ASP A 128 4.45 14.13 -17.25
CA ASP A 128 3.68 13.95 -18.49
C ASP A 128 4.41 13.06 -19.50
N ALA A 129 5.72 13.23 -19.65
CA ALA A 129 6.52 12.42 -20.58
C ALA A 129 6.47 10.93 -20.22
N LEU A 130 6.50 10.62 -18.92
CA LEU A 130 6.42 9.25 -18.40
C LEU A 130 4.99 8.69 -18.50
N LEU A 131 3.99 9.51 -18.17
CA LEU A 131 2.58 9.11 -18.13
C LEU A 131 1.93 9.09 -19.52
N GLY A 132 2.47 9.82 -20.47
CA GLY A 132 2.04 9.89 -21.87
C GLY A 132 2.65 8.80 -22.76
N GLU A 133 3.66 8.08 -22.28
CA GLU A 133 4.24 6.96 -23.02
C GLU A 133 3.28 5.77 -23.03
N LYS A 134 2.67 5.49 -24.19
CA LYS A 134 1.80 4.33 -24.35
C LYS A 134 2.65 3.05 -24.34
N ARG A 135 2.59 2.30 -23.26
CA ARG A 135 3.26 1.00 -23.13
C ARG A 135 2.28 -0.15 -23.32
N PRO A 136 2.71 -1.29 -23.89
CA PRO A 136 1.87 -2.48 -23.96
C PRO A 136 1.40 -2.87 -22.55
N HIS A 137 0.10 -3.15 -22.41
CA HIS A 137 -0.40 -3.78 -21.18
C HIS A 137 0.13 -5.20 -21.12
N VAL A 138 1.21 -5.40 -20.37
CA VAL A 138 1.60 -6.73 -19.91
C VAL A 138 0.92 -6.91 -18.57
N ALA A 139 -0.21 -7.62 -18.56
CA ALA A 139 -0.92 -7.90 -17.32
C ALA A 139 0.02 -8.63 -16.35
N PHE A 140 0.16 -8.10 -15.13
CA PHE A 140 0.97 -8.68 -14.06
C PHE A 140 2.50 -8.68 -14.29
N SER A 141 3.04 -7.80 -15.13
CA SER A 141 4.48 -7.57 -15.19
C SER A 141 5.02 -6.98 -13.89
N GLU A 142 6.31 -7.20 -13.61
CA GLU A 142 7.04 -6.44 -12.59
C GLU A 142 7.22 -4.97 -13.01
N GLU A 143 6.93 -4.66 -14.27
CA GLU A 143 6.89 -3.32 -14.84
C GLU A 143 5.49 -2.71 -14.69
N GLY A 144 5.35 -1.62 -13.96
CA GLY A 144 4.09 -0.90 -13.77
C GLY A 144 4.12 0.01 -12.55
N MET A 145 3.01 0.72 -12.29
CA MET A 145 2.87 1.55 -11.10
C MET A 145 2.96 0.68 -9.83
N ARG A 146 3.72 1.14 -8.84
CA ARG A 146 3.86 0.47 -7.55
C ARG A 146 3.63 1.45 -6.42
N ILE A 147 2.83 1.06 -5.45
CA ILE A 147 2.57 1.83 -4.25
C ILE A 147 3.50 1.31 -3.16
N LEU A 148 4.29 2.21 -2.59
CA LEU A 148 5.13 1.96 -1.42
C LEU A 148 4.38 2.47 -0.18
N THR A 149 4.36 1.66 0.86
CA THR A 149 3.67 1.93 2.14
C THR A 149 4.61 1.63 3.29
N SER A 150 4.26 2.00 4.53
CA SER A 150 5.08 1.67 5.71
C SER A 150 5.28 0.17 5.91
N TRP A 151 4.38 -0.64 5.36
CA TRP A 151 4.31 -2.07 5.57
C TRP A 151 4.77 -2.92 4.37
N GLY A 152 5.21 -2.28 3.29
CA GLY A 152 5.72 -2.95 2.09
C GLY A 152 5.24 -2.29 0.81
N SER A 153 5.25 -3.03 -0.29
CA SER A 153 4.82 -2.53 -1.59
C SER A 153 3.72 -3.37 -2.24
N SER A 154 2.92 -2.71 -3.09
CA SER A 154 2.04 -3.40 -4.04
C SER A 154 2.85 -4.14 -5.12
N GLN A 155 2.14 -4.87 -6.00
CA GLN A 155 2.70 -5.34 -7.27
C GLN A 155 3.10 -4.15 -8.17
N GLY A 156 4.06 -4.38 -9.07
CA GLY A 156 4.61 -3.41 -10.02
C GLY A 156 6.06 -3.04 -9.70
N GLY A 157 6.52 -1.94 -10.28
CA GLY A 157 7.89 -1.43 -10.16
C GLY A 157 8.43 -0.99 -11.52
N SER A 158 9.64 -0.42 -11.52
CA SER A 158 10.40 -0.05 -12.74
C SER A 158 9.77 0.99 -13.67
N TYR A 159 8.50 1.37 -13.46
CA TYR A 159 7.80 2.43 -14.19
C TYR A 159 7.60 3.67 -13.32
N LEU A 160 6.77 3.56 -12.28
CA LEU A 160 6.48 4.67 -11.37
C LEU A 160 6.23 4.14 -9.96
N ASP A 161 7.03 4.60 -9.01
CA ASP A 161 6.82 4.32 -7.61
C ASP A 161 6.07 5.49 -6.95
N LEU A 162 5.06 5.16 -6.15
CA LEU A 162 4.21 6.09 -5.42
C LEU A 162 4.37 5.82 -3.93
N MET A 163 5.07 6.70 -3.22
CA MET A 163 5.26 6.57 -1.77
C MET A 163 4.06 7.16 -1.03
N ALA A 164 3.21 6.30 -0.46
CA ALA A 164 2.08 6.71 0.36
C ALA A 164 2.56 7.40 1.64
N PHE A 165 1.92 8.51 1.99
CA PHE A 165 2.25 9.28 3.19
C PHE A 165 1.06 9.57 4.12
N THR A 166 -0.15 9.18 3.71
CA THR A 166 -1.31 9.07 4.60
C THR A 166 -1.60 7.59 4.87
N PRO A 167 -2.18 7.23 6.04
CA PRO A 167 -2.41 5.84 6.41
C PRO A 167 -3.05 5.01 5.30
N VAL A 168 -2.40 3.90 4.99
CA VAL A 168 -2.90 2.90 4.04
C VAL A 168 -3.24 1.62 4.77
N SER A 169 -4.52 1.25 4.76
CA SER A 169 -4.91 -0.09 5.22
C SER A 169 -4.23 -1.16 4.37
N ARG A 170 -3.64 -2.17 5.02
CA ARG A 170 -3.09 -3.37 4.36
C ARG A 170 -4.12 -4.16 3.55
N ALA A 171 -5.42 -3.88 3.73
CA ALA A 171 -6.46 -4.38 2.86
C ALA A 171 -6.26 -4.00 1.37
N LEU A 172 -5.45 -2.97 1.08
CA LEU A 172 -5.03 -2.59 -0.27
C LEU A 172 -4.43 -3.76 -1.06
N ALA A 173 -3.68 -4.65 -0.40
CA ALA A 173 -3.06 -5.82 -1.04
C ALA A 173 -4.08 -6.81 -1.64
N HIS A 174 -5.36 -6.68 -1.28
CA HIS A 174 -6.45 -7.56 -1.70
C HIS A 174 -7.57 -6.83 -2.46
N SER A 175 -7.35 -5.59 -2.89
CA SER A 175 -8.34 -4.81 -3.62
C SER A 175 -7.80 -4.23 -4.93
N THR A 176 -8.66 -4.17 -5.95
CA THR A 176 -8.45 -3.27 -7.08
C THR A 176 -8.38 -1.85 -6.54
N THR A 177 -7.23 -1.21 -6.71
CA THR A 177 -6.93 0.10 -6.14
C THR A 177 -6.66 1.06 -7.29
N PRO A 178 -7.65 1.87 -7.70
CA PRO A 178 -7.42 2.87 -8.73
C PRO A 178 -6.45 3.95 -8.24
N ILE A 179 -5.63 4.44 -9.15
CA ILE A 179 -4.66 5.50 -8.93
C ILE A 179 -5.04 6.68 -9.82
N LEU A 180 -5.21 7.86 -9.22
CA LEU A 180 -5.34 9.13 -9.94
C LEU A 180 -4.04 9.93 -9.80
N ILE A 181 -3.49 10.40 -10.91
CA ILE A 181 -2.29 11.24 -10.91
C ILE A 181 -2.61 12.56 -11.61
N ALA A 182 -2.55 13.66 -10.88
CA ALA A 182 -2.79 15.00 -11.41
C ALA A 182 -1.48 15.61 -11.95
N THR A 183 -1.52 16.10 -13.18
CA THR A 183 -0.45 16.87 -13.84
C THR A 183 -1.02 18.16 -14.42
N ASP A 184 -0.16 19.02 -14.97
CA ASP A 184 -0.59 20.21 -15.70
C ASP A 184 -1.41 19.89 -16.97
N LYS A 185 -1.22 18.72 -17.62
CA LYS A 185 -2.02 18.27 -18.78
C LYS A 185 -3.38 17.70 -18.41
N GLY A 186 -3.54 17.18 -17.19
CA GLY A 186 -4.80 16.59 -16.78
C GLY A 186 -4.66 15.56 -15.66
N ILE A 187 -5.65 14.67 -15.57
CA ILE A 187 -5.67 13.62 -14.55
C ILE A 187 -5.52 12.29 -15.27
N TYR A 188 -4.51 11.51 -14.91
CA TYR A 188 -4.27 10.16 -15.42
C TYR A 188 -4.89 9.13 -14.48
N LEU A 189 -5.40 8.03 -15.04
CA LEU A 189 -5.88 6.87 -14.30
C LEU A 189 -4.93 5.69 -14.50
N GLY A 190 -4.68 4.96 -13.42
CA GLY A 190 -3.91 3.72 -13.45
C GLY A 190 -4.36 2.74 -12.37
N ILE A 191 -3.70 1.58 -12.34
CA ILE A 191 -3.82 0.57 -11.28
C ILE A 191 -2.43 0.00 -10.96
N PRO A 192 -2.20 -0.52 -9.74
CA PRO A 192 -0.95 -1.19 -9.38
C PRO A 192 -0.61 -2.33 -10.36
N GLY A 193 0.66 -2.46 -10.71
CA GLY A 193 1.15 -3.47 -11.65
C GLY A 193 0.75 -3.21 -13.11
N SER A 194 0.32 -1.99 -13.45
CA SER A 194 0.04 -1.58 -14.83
C SER A 194 0.56 -0.16 -15.10
N HIS A 195 0.74 0.16 -16.38
CA HIS A 195 1.01 1.51 -16.85
C HIS A 195 -0.26 2.37 -16.84
N SER A 196 -0.13 3.69 -16.98
CA SER A 196 -1.26 4.55 -17.33
C SER A 196 -1.75 4.24 -18.75
N ASP A 197 -2.93 4.71 -19.11
CA ASP A 197 -3.47 4.61 -20.47
C ASP A 197 -2.72 5.47 -21.52
N GLY A 198 -1.61 6.12 -21.14
CA GLY A 198 -0.83 6.99 -22.03
C GLY A 198 -1.48 8.34 -22.33
N ARG A 199 -2.58 8.70 -21.65
CA ARG A 199 -3.29 9.96 -21.86
C ARG A 199 -4.06 10.42 -20.62
N PRO A 200 -4.33 11.73 -20.49
CA PRO A 200 -5.28 12.22 -19.50
C PRO A 200 -6.69 11.66 -19.74
N LEU A 201 -7.43 11.56 -18.64
CA LEU A 201 -8.86 11.27 -18.64
C LEU A 201 -9.64 12.35 -19.39
N LEU A 202 -10.55 11.90 -20.24
CA LEU A 202 -11.51 12.75 -20.93
C LEU A 202 -12.73 12.97 -20.03
N PRO A 203 -13.48 14.07 -20.21
CA PRO A 203 -14.67 14.35 -19.42
C PRO A 203 -15.71 13.20 -19.39
N ALA A 204 -15.87 12.49 -20.52
CA ALA A 204 -16.78 11.34 -20.60
C ALA A 204 -16.37 10.15 -19.70
N GLU A 205 -15.10 10.06 -19.33
CA GLU A 205 -14.58 8.99 -18.46
C GLU A 205 -14.81 9.29 -16.97
N PHE A 206 -15.08 10.56 -16.62
CA PHE A 206 -15.40 10.95 -15.25
C PHE A 206 -16.71 10.31 -14.78
N ASP A 207 -17.70 10.19 -15.66
CA ASP A 207 -18.96 9.53 -15.33
C ASP A 207 -18.77 8.04 -15.11
N ARG A 208 -17.91 7.40 -15.91
CA ARG A 208 -17.53 6.00 -15.71
C ARG A 208 -16.83 5.79 -14.35
N ILE A 209 -15.93 6.69 -13.96
CA ILE A 209 -15.29 6.65 -12.64
C ILE A 209 -16.35 6.71 -11.54
N LYS A 210 -17.27 7.66 -11.60
CA LYS A 210 -18.32 7.87 -10.58
C LYS A 210 -19.30 6.70 -10.49
N THR A 211 -19.64 6.07 -11.60
CA THR A 211 -20.69 5.03 -11.66
C THR A 211 -20.16 3.61 -11.56
N GLU A 212 -18.98 3.31 -12.11
CA GLU A 212 -18.45 1.95 -12.19
C GLU A 212 -17.35 1.65 -11.17
N LEU A 213 -16.44 2.60 -10.96
CA LEU A 213 -15.24 2.40 -10.14
C LEU A 213 -15.45 2.84 -8.69
N LEU A 214 -15.99 4.04 -8.49
CA LEU A 214 -16.16 4.66 -7.18
C LEU A 214 -16.99 3.81 -6.21
N PRO A 215 -18.08 3.13 -6.61
CA PRO A 215 -18.83 2.24 -5.70
C PRO A 215 -18.10 0.94 -5.33
N LYS A 216 -17.11 0.52 -6.13
CA LYS A 216 -16.40 -0.77 -5.97
C LYS A 216 -15.04 -0.61 -5.31
N ALA A 217 -14.40 0.54 -5.49
CA ALA A 217 -13.07 0.82 -4.98
C ALA A 217 -13.09 0.99 -3.46
N LYS A 218 -12.34 0.10 -2.78
CA LYS A 218 -12.18 0.13 -1.32
C LYS A 218 -11.08 1.09 -0.88
N VAL A 219 -10.13 1.35 -1.78
CA VAL A 219 -9.03 2.31 -1.60
C VAL A 219 -8.82 3.06 -2.92
N TRP A 220 -8.59 4.36 -2.82
CA TRP A 220 -8.12 5.21 -3.91
C TRP A 220 -6.75 5.76 -3.56
N VAL A 221 -5.81 5.73 -4.50
CA VAL A 221 -4.55 6.46 -4.36
C VAL A 221 -4.60 7.68 -5.24
N VAL A 222 -4.24 8.83 -4.68
CA VAL A 222 -4.15 10.09 -5.38
C VAL A 222 -2.75 10.64 -5.23
N ALA A 223 -2.16 11.03 -6.34
CA ALA A 223 -0.84 11.64 -6.42
C ALA A 223 -0.90 12.84 -7.38
N ALA A 224 0.15 13.64 -7.39
CA ALA A 224 0.36 14.64 -8.42
C ALA A 224 1.86 14.81 -8.70
N GLU A 225 2.20 15.39 -9.85
CA GLU A 225 3.56 15.90 -10.06
C GLU A 225 3.82 17.12 -9.18
N GLY A 226 5.09 17.41 -8.95
CA GLY A 226 5.52 18.37 -7.94
C GLY A 226 5.08 19.80 -8.20
N ASP A 227 5.08 20.22 -9.46
CA ASP A 227 4.75 21.61 -9.82
C ASP A 227 3.25 21.80 -10.11
N ALA A 228 2.45 20.72 -10.04
CA ALA A 228 1.00 20.80 -10.16
C ALA A 228 0.41 21.67 -9.04
N PRO A 229 -0.44 22.67 -9.37
CA PRO A 229 -1.16 23.44 -8.36
C PRO A 229 -2.07 22.57 -7.50
N ILE A 230 -2.24 22.92 -6.22
CA ILE A 230 -3.16 22.19 -5.32
C ILE A 230 -4.60 22.17 -5.85
N ALA A 231 -5.02 23.18 -6.61
CA ALA A 231 -6.30 23.19 -7.30
C ALA A 231 -6.47 21.99 -8.26
N LYS A 232 -5.39 21.53 -8.90
CA LYS A 232 -5.42 20.39 -9.81
C LYS A 232 -5.53 19.06 -9.06
N LEU A 233 -4.79 18.92 -7.95
CA LEU A 233 -4.99 17.80 -7.02
C LEU A 233 -6.43 17.78 -6.51
N ARG A 234 -6.98 18.96 -6.19
CA ARG A 234 -8.35 19.13 -5.71
C ARG A 234 -9.37 18.65 -6.72
N GLU A 235 -9.19 18.94 -8.02
CA GLU A 235 -10.03 18.37 -9.08
C GLU A 235 -10.05 16.82 -9.05
N ALA A 236 -8.88 16.18 -8.91
CA ALA A 236 -8.80 14.72 -8.81
C ALA A 236 -9.49 14.17 -7.55
N LEU A 237 -9.37 14.87 -6.42
CA LEU A 237 -10.05 14.53 -5.18
C LEU A 237 -11.57 14.70 -5.29
N ASP A 238 -12.04 15.76 -5.95
CA ASP A 238 -13.48 16.03 -6.14
C ASP A 238 -14.14 14.94 -7.02
N LEU A 239 -13.41 14.33 -7.97
CA LEU A 239 -13.90 13.18 -8.75
C LEU A 239 -14.27 11.98 -7.87
N ILE A 240 -13.62 11.84 -6.71
CA ILE A 240 -13.76 10.70 -5.78
C ILE A 240 -14.33 11.12 -4.41
N ALA A 241 -14.87 12.33 -4.28
CA ALA A 241 -15.38 12.85 -3.01
C ALA A 241 -16.48 11.97 -2.38
N GLY A 242 -17.26 11.27 -3.21
CA GLY A 242 -18.31 10.34 -2.76
C GLY A 242 -17.85 8.89 -2.53
N ALA A 243 -16.55 8.59 -2.62
CA ALA A 243 -16.05 7.23 -2.45
C ALA A 243 -16.35 6.71 -1.04
N GLY A 244 -16.93 5.50 -0.95
CA GLY A 244 -17.10 4.80 0.33
C GLY A 244 -15.79 4.21 0.88
N GLY A 245 -14.78 4.08 0.04
CA GLY A 245 -13.43 3.62 0.37
C GLY A 245 -12.53 4.72 0.95
N SER A 246 -11.36 4.33 1.45
CA SER A 246 -10.36 5.28 1.96
C SER A 246 -9.57 5.91 0.82
N VAL A 247 -9.25 7.19 0.94
CA VAL A 247 -8.40 7.91 0.00
C VAL A 247 -7.00 8.06 0.61
N VAL A 248 -5.99 7.76 -0.20
CA VAL A 248 -4.58 7.78 0.18
C VAL A 248 -3.86 8.80 -0.68
N LEU A 249 -3.06 9.67 -0.06
CA LEU A 249 -2.08 10.48 -0.78
C LEU A 249 -0.76 9.74 -0.91
N ALA A 250 -0.18 9.81 -2.10
CA ALA A 250 1.14 9.29 -2.38
C ALA A 250 1.99 10.29 -3.19
N SER A 251 3.29 10.34 -2.89
CA SER A 251 4.28 11.14 -3.63
C SER A 251 4.94 10.28 -4.70
N PRO A 252 4.90 10.67 -5.98
CA PRO A 252 5.67 10.01 -7.02
C PRO A 252 7.18 10.13 -6.75
N LEU A 253 7.93 9.08 -7.08
CA LEU A 253 9.39 9.06 -6.99
C LEU A 253 10.02 9.30 -8.36
N ALA A 254 11.11 10.09 -8.40
CA ALA A 254 11.85 10.41 -9.64
C ALA A 254 12.56 9.19 -10.25
N SER A 255 12.93 8.23 -9.41
CA SER A 255 13.54 6.97 -9.82
C SER A 255 12.89 5.82 -9.07
N ALA A 256 12.71 4.69 -9.76
CA ALA A 256 12.23 3.48 -9.12
C ALA A 256 13.23 3.05 -8.04
N SER A 257 12.74 2.79 -6.83
CA SER A 257 13.55 2.52 -5.64
C SER A 257 14.16 1.10 -5.62
N GLY A 258 14.45 0.50 -6.78
CA GLY A 258 14.87 -0.89 -6.93
C GLY A 258 13.75 -1.91 -6.64
N PRO A 259 14.03 -3.22 -6.54
CA PRO A 259 13.03 -4.21 -6.16
C PRO A 259 12.57 -3.94 -4.72
N GLY A 260 11.31 -3.53 -4.56
CA GLY A 260 10.70 -3.33 -3.25
C GLY A 260 10.47 -4.68 -2.57
N LYS A 261 10.58 -4.71 -1.23
CA LYS A 261 10.17 -5.87 -0.45
C LYS A 261 8.66 -6.04 -0.58
N ARG A 262 8.21 -7.07 -1.32
CA ARG A 262 6.79 -7.46 -1.34
C ARG A 262 6.36 -7.75 0.10
N SER A 263 5.24 -7.16 0.52
CA SER A 263 4.73 -7.37 1.88
C SER A 263 4.42 -8.86 2.07
N SER A 264 5.09 -9.51 3.01
CA SER A 264 4.75 -10.86 3.43
C SER A 264 3.94 -10.80 4.71
N ARG A 265 2.86 -11.56 4.82
CA ARG A 265 2.14 -11.71 6.11
C ARG A 265 3.09 -12.14 7.23
N TYR A 266 4.13 -12.90 6.89
CA TYR A 266 5.12 -13.41 7.84
C TYR A 266 6.13 -12.35 8.32
N ASP A 267 6.13 -11.16 7.74
CA ASP A 267 6.89 -10.01 8.28
C ASP A 267 6.33 -9.55 9.63
N HIS A 268 5.08 -9.93 9.95
CA HIS A 268 4.37 -9.59 11.17
C HIS A 268 3.95 -10.83 11.94
N ARG A 269 4.85 -11.83 12.00
CA ARG A 269 4.66 -13.00 12.86
C ARG A 269 4.51 -12.53 14.29
N VAL A 270 3.51 -13.10 14.95
CA VAL A 270 3.37 -12.98 16.40
C VAL A 270 4.39 -13.93 17.03
N ASN A 271 5.29 -13.42 17.87
CA ASN A 271 6.32 -14.26 18.47
C ASN A 271 5.70 -15.25 19.47
N GLU A 272 6.25 -16.45 19.51
CA GLU A 272 5.86 -17.44 20.52
C GLU A 272 6.11 -16.88 21.93
N GLY A 273 5.11 -17.00 22.81
CA GLY A 273 5.13 -16.38 24.14
C GLY A 273 4.39 -15.04 24.24
N GLU A 274 4.11 -14.36 23.13
CA GLU A 274 3.23 -13.20 23.14
C GLU A 274 1.76 -13.62 23.44
N PRO A 275 0.94 -12.72 24.00
CA PRO A 275 -0.47 -12.98 24.22
C PRO A 275 -1.18 -13.45 22.94
N PHE A 276 -1.85 -14.59 23.05
CA PHE A 276 -2.60 -15.24 21.98
C PHE A 276 -1.78 -15.67 20.75
N ALA A 277 -0.45 -15.71 20.85
CA ALA A 277 0.41 -16.24 19.81
C ALA A 277 0.16 -17.73 19.54
N CYS A 278 0.36 -18.16 18.30
CA CYS A 278 0.42 -19.59 18.00
C CYS A 278 1.70 -20.22 18.50
N SER A 279 1.57 -21.31 19.26
CA SER A 279 2.69 -22.20 19.57
C SER A 279 3.15 -22.94 18.31
N GLN A 280 4.36 -23.51 18.36
CA GLN A 280 4.82 -24.36 17.27
C GLN A 280 3.89 -25.56 17.04
N ALA A 281 3.35 -26.15 18.12
CA ALA A 281 2.41 -27.26 18.05
C ALA A 281 1.13 -26.94 17.27
N MET A 282 0.66 -25.67 17.24
CA MET A 282 -0.51 -25.27 16.44
C MET A 282 -0.26 -25.34 14.93
N LYS A 283 1.01 -25.25 14.50
CA LYS A 283 1.42 -25.34 13.09
C LYS A 283 1.59 -26.79 12.65
N ASP A 284 1.90 -27.67 13.60
CA ASP A 284 2.05 -29.11 13.37
C ASP A 284 0.68 -29.82 13.41
N GLY A 285 0.60 -30.98 12.75
CA GLY A 285 -0.57 -31.85 12.85
C GLY A 285 -0.77 -32.34 14.30
N VAL A 286 -2.01 -32.64 14.69
CA VAL A 286 -2.27 -33.17 16.04
C VAL A 286 -1.79 -34.63 16.10
N ALA A 287 -0.72 -34.88 16.86
CA ALA A 287 -0.18 -36.22 17.04
C ALA A 287 -1.28 -37.21 17.48
N GLY A 288 -1.28 -38.40 16.86
CA GLY A 288 -2.26 -39.45 17.15
C GLY A 288 -3.68 -39.24 16.61
N ASN A 289 -3.97 -38.12 15.96
CA ASN A 289 -5.28 -37.85 15.36
C ASN A 289 -5.24 -37.96 13.83
N ARG A 290 -6.36 -38.41 13.24
CA ARG A 290 -6.55 -38.37 11.78
C ARG A 290 -6.80 -36.93 11.33
N ALA A 291 -6.24 -36.56 10.19
CA ALA A 291 -6.54 -35.28 9.56
C ALA A 291 -8.02 -35.24 9.15
N GLY A 292 -8.74 -34.26 9.66
CA GLY A 292 -10.09 -33.93 9.23
C GLY A 292 -10.07 -33.10 7.96
N GLU A 293 -11.18 -33.10 7.21
CA GLU A 293 -11.26 -32.38 5.94
C GLU A 293 -12.60 -31.66 5.75
N TRP A 294 -12.53 -30.52 5.09
CA TRP A 294 -13.66 -29.84 4.46
C TRP A 294 -13.45 -29.80 2.94
N ASN A 295 -14.53 -29.94 2.20
CA ASN A 295 -14.58 -29.49 0.82
C ASN A 295 -14.46 -27.96 0.74
N SER A 296 -14.09 -27.46 -0.44
CA SER A 296 -13.83 -26.03 -0.66
C SER A 296 -15.00 -25.12 -0.26
N ASN A 297 -16.25 -25.54 -0.48
CA ASN A 297 -17.42 -24.71 -0.12
C ASN A 297 -17.53 -24.51 1.40
N LYS A 298 -17.23 -25.53 2.20
CA LYS A 298 -17.20 -25.42 3.66
C LYS A 298 -16.04 -24.56 4.15
N VAL A 299 -14.88 -24.63 3.49
CA VAL A 299 -13.73 -23.75 3.77
C VAL A 299 -14.10 -22.28 3.56
N PHE A 300 -14.69 -21.92 2.41
CA PHE A 300 -15.13 -20.56 2.14
C PHE A 300 -16.21 -20.08 3.13
N LYS A 301 -17.19 -20.94 3.42
CA LYS A 301 -18.24 -20.64 4.40
C LYS A 301 -17.66 -20.40 5.79
N ALA A 302 -16.71 -21.23 6.24
CA ALA A 302 -16.05 -21.08 7.52
C ALA A 302 -15.29 -19.74 7.61
N GLY A 303 -14.54 -19.38 6.56
CA GLY A 303 -13.88 -18.08 6.47
C GLY A 303 -14.86 -16.91 6.62
N ALA A 304 -15.97 -16.93 5.87
CA ALA A 304 -16.99 -15.88 5.95
C ALA A 304 -17.67 -15.79 7.33
N MET A 305 -17.88 -16.92 8.01
CA MET A 305 -18.43 -16.93 9.38
C MET A 305 -17.46 -16.30 10.38
N ILE A 306 -16.16 -16.55 10.24
CA ILE A 306 -15.12 -15.94 11.08
C ILE A 306 -14.99 -14.44 10.81
N GLU A 307 -14.99 -14.03 9.54
CA GLU A 307 -14.98 -12.62 9.15
C GLU A 307 -16.19 -11.89 9.76
N ALA A 308 -17.40 -12.45 9.64
CA ALA A 308 -18.60 -11.87 10.22
C ALA A 308 -18.55 -11.78 11.76
N ALA A 309 -18.06 -12.83 12.44
CA ALA A 309 -17.95 -12.85 13.90
C ALA A 309 -16.94 -11.84 14.44
N THR A 310 -15.89 -11.55 13.68
CA THR A 310 -14.79 -10.68 14.12
C THR A 310 -14.96 -9.23 13.70
N ALA A 311 -15.91 -8.91 12.80
CA ALA A 311 -16.08 -7.59 12.20
C ALA A 311 -16.09 -6.42 13.22
N SER A 312 -16.82 -6.57 14.33
CA SER A 312 -16.95 -5.53 15.37
C SER A 312 -15.67 -5.29 16.18
N CYS A 313 -14.70 -6.21 16.16
CA CYS A 313 -13.43 -6.00 16.85
C CYS A 313 -12.68 -4.78 16.32
N GLY A 314 -12.92 -4.38 15.06
CA GLY A 314 -12.30 -3.23 14.42
C GLY A 314 -12.93 -1.86 14.72
N ASP A 315 -14.05 -1.78 15.44
CA ASP A 315 -14.84 -0.55 15.59
C ASP A 315 -14.07 0.60 16.28
N GLY A 316 -13.03 0.27 17.05
CA GLY A 316 -12.14 1.22 17.72
C GLY A 316 -10.94 1.68 16.90
N LEU A 317 -10.78 1.22 15.65
CA LEU A 317 -9.64 1.62 14.83
C LEU A 317 -9.73 3.10 14.41
N GLY A 318 -8.60 3.78 14.48
CA GLY A 318 -8.46 5.17 14.04
C GLY A 318 -8.71 5.34 12.54
N VAL A 319 -8.80 6.59 12.10
CA VAL A 319 -8.94 6.95 10.68
C VAL A 319 -7.78 6.37 9.88
N GLY A 320 -8.09 5.68 8.76
CA GLY A 320 -7.12 5.09 7.85
C GLY A 320 -6.30 3.92 8.42
N ALA A 321 -6.46 3.60 9.71
CA ALA A 321 -5.85 2.43 10.32
C ALA A 321 -6.50 1.14 9.79
N GLY A 322 -5.82 0.02 9.91
CA GLY A 322 -6.35 -1.28 9.51
C GLY A 322 -5.25 -2.30 9.29
N GLY A 323 -5.66 -3.54 9.03
CA GLY A 323 -4.73 -4.65 8.89
C GLY A 323 -5.44 -6.00 8.92
N GLY A 324 -4.68 -7.08 8.79
CA GLY A 324 -5.09 -8.46 8.97
C GLY A 324 -4.50 -9.11 10.21
N ILE A 325 -5.33 -9.88 10.91
CA ILE A 325 -4.87 -10.86 11.89
C ILE A 325 -5.12 -12.24 11.29
N HIS A 326 -4.04 -12.98 11.00
CA HIS A 326 -4.16 -14.37 10.55
C HIS A 326 -4.31 -15.27 11.76
N VAL A 327 -5.47 -15.90 11.87
CA VAL A 327 -5.84 -16.77 12.98
C VAL A 327 -5.71 -18.21 12.53
N MET A 328 -5.04 -19.03 13.34
CA MET A 328 -5.00 -20.48 13.20
C MET A 328 -5.90 -21.12 14.25
N MET A 329 -6.59 -22.17 13.84
CA MET A 329 -7.64 -22.81 14.62
C MET A 329 -7.57 -24.33 14.49
N ARG A 330 -7.93 -25.04 15.56
CA ARG A 330 -8.17 -26.49 15.53
C ARG A 330 -9.65 -26.76 15.64
N VAL A 331 -10.18 -27.46 14.65
CA VAL A 331 -11.60 -27.73 14.51
C VAL A 331 -11.83 -29.23 14.61
N ASN A 332 -12.73 -29.62 15.51
CA ASN A 332 -13.09 -31.03 15.68
C ASN A 332 -14.18 -31.47 14.70
N THR A 333 -14.52 -32.76 14.75
CA THR A 333 -15.53 -33.39 13.89
C THR A 333 -16.90 -32.71 13.91
N ARG A 334 -17.26 -32.05 15.02
CA ARG A 334 -18.53 -31.35 15.18
C ARG A 334 -18.51 -29.93 14.63
N GLY A 335 -17.36 -29.43 14.17
CA GLY A 335 -17.19 -28.05 13.75
C GLY A 335 -16.95 -27.09 14.93
N THR A 336 -16.63 -27.63 16.11
CA THR A 336 -16.27 -26.80 17.27
C THR A 336 -14.79 -26.44 17.22
N ILE A 337 -14.48 -25.19 17.57
CA ILE A 337 -13.11 -24.68 17.62
C ILE A 337 -12.55 -24.97 19.02
N GLU A 338 -11.59 -25.88 19.10
CA GLU A 338 -10.99 -26.32 20.37
C GLU A 338 -9.82 -25.41 20.78
N GLU A 339 -9.05 -24.96 19.80
CA GLU A 339 -7.92 -24.04 19.99
C GLU A 339 -7.96 -22.95 18.92
N ALA A 340 -7.57 -21.73 19.30
CA ALA A 340 -7.41 -20.61 18.37
C ALA A 340 -6.28 -19.68 18.86
N CYS A 341 -5.45 -19.22 17.93
CA CYS A 341 -4.29 -18.36 18.16
C CYS A 341 -4.02 -17.48 16.93
N ALA A 342 -3.27 -16.40 17.12
CA ALA A 342 -2.79 -15.52 16.05
C ALA A 342 -1.41 -15.98 15.57
N GLU A 343 -1.29 -16.26 14.27
CA GLU A 343 -0.01 -16.57 13.63
C GLU A 343 0.70 -15.29 13.20
N THR A 344 -0.06 -14.36 12.62
CA THR A 344 0.43 -13.04 12.20
C THR A 344 -0.56 -11.97 12.63
N ASP A 345 -0.04 -10.81 13.04
CA ASP A 345 -0.84 -9.65 13.41
C ASP A 345 -0.11 -8.40 12.93
N ASP A 346 -0.59 -7.88 11.82
CA ASP A 346 0.02 -6.74 11.16
C ASP A 346 -0.56 -5.39 11.64
N THR A 347 -1.51 -5.44 12.57
CA THR A 347 -2.11 -4.27 13.23
C THR A 347 -1.28 -3.81 14.43
N GLY A 348 -0.49 -4.73 15.01
CA GLY A 348 0.27 -4.50 16.24
C GLY A 348 -0.60 -4.26 17.49
N ASN A 349 -1.92 -4.43 17.39
CA ASN A 349 -2.86 -4.10 18.46
C ASN A 349 -3.26 -5.36 19.24
N VAL A 350 -2.64 -5.57 20.40
CA VAL A 350 -2.89 -6.72 21.28
C VAL A 350 -4.35 -6.79 21.75
N ALA A 351 -5.02 -5.65 21.95
CA ALA A 351 -6.43 -5.63 22.35
C ALA A 351 -7.34 -6.09 21.20
N LEU A 352 -7.04 -5.66 19.97
CA LEU A 352 -7.73 -6.14 18.77
C LEU A 352 -7.52 -7.65 18.59
N ARG A 353 -6.27 -8.12 18.68
CA ARG A 353 -5.92 -9.55 18.64
C ARG A 353 -6.71 -10.36 19.67
N LYS A 354 -6.79 -9.88 20.92
CA LYS A 354 -7.58 -10.51 21.98
C LYS A 354 -9.05 -10.64 21.59
N CYS A 355 -9.67 -9.55 21.13
CA CYS A 355 -11.07 -9.56 20.69
C CYS A 355 -11.29 -10.62 19.60
N VAL A 356 -10.44 -10.62 18.57
CA VAL A 356 -10.53 -11.56 17.44
C VAL A 356 -10.51 -13.00 17.91
N ILE A 357 -9.54 -13.37 18.76
CA ILE A 357 -9.42 -14.74 19.25
C ILE A 357 -10.61 -15.14 20.14
N GLN A 358 -11.17 -14.20 20.91
CA GLN A 358 -12.35 -14.44 21.72
C GLN A 358 -13.61 -14.64 20.86
N GLU A 359 -13.83 -13.84 19.83
CA GLU A 359 -14.98 -14.00 18.94
C GLU A 359 -14.87 -15.27 18.08
N VAL A 360 -13.68 -15.57 17.54
CA VAL A 360 -13.41 -16.81 16.80
C VAL A 360 -13.82 -18.03 17.60
N ARG A 361 -13.45 -18.11 18.89
CA ARG A 361 -13.78 -19.27 19.75
C ARG A 361 -15.27 -19.49 19.97
N LYS A 362 -16.11 -18.47 19.75
CA LYS A 362 -17.57 -18.58 19.88
C LYS A 362 -18.24 -19.12 18.62
N VAL A 363 -17.53 -19.16 17.49
CA VAL A 363 -18.09 -19.58 16.21
C VAL A 363 -18.24 -21.11 16.17
N HIS A 364 -19.41 -21.56 15.73
CA HIS A 364 -19.66 -22.97 15.45
C HIS A 364 -19.63 -23.20 13.93
N LEU A 365 -18.61 -23.90 13.45
CA LEU A 365 -18.36 -24.10 12.02
C LEU A 365 -19.11 -25.32 11.47
N PRO A 366 -19.21 -25.48 10.14
CA PRO A 366 -19.77 -26.68 9.55
C PRO A 366 -19.04 -27.95 10.01
N LYS A 367 -19.77 -29.05 10.22
CA LYS A 367 -19.16 -30.35 10.52
C LYS A 367 -18.18 -30.77 9.42
N LEU A 368 -17.10 -31.45 9.81
CA LEU A 368 -16.10 -31.97 8.86
C LEU A 368 -16.73 -33.00 7.92
N ASP A 369 -16.25 -33.07 6.67
CA ASP A 369 -16.64 -34.11 5.71
C ASP A 369 -15.97 -35.45 6.05
N LYS A 370 -14.74 -35.41 6.57
CA LYS A 370 -14.04 -36.58 7.11
C LYS A 370 -13.78 -36.42 8.61
N PRO A 371 -14.02 -37.47 9.41
CA PRO A 371 -13.78 -37.41 10.85
C PRO A 371 -12.29 -37.28 11.15
N GLY A 372 -11.95 -36.36 12.07
CA GLY A 372 -10.60 -36.05 12.48
C GLY A 372 -10.53 -34.70 13.17
N ILE A 373 -9.32 -34.16 13.28
CA ILE A 373 -9.05 -32.77 13.66
C ILE A 373 -8.52 -32.05 12.42
N MET A 374 -9.06 -30.89 12.13
CA MET A 374 -8.62 -30.03 11.03
C MET A 374 -7.95 -28.78 11.59
N SER A 375 -6.73 -28.49 11.12
CA SER A 375 -6.12 -27.17 11.30
C SER A 375 -6.62 -26.26 10.19
N PHE A 376 -7.19 -25.11 10.56
CA PHE A 376 -7.73 -24.13 9.63
C PHE A 376 -7.15 -22.75 9.93
N GLY A 377 -6.73 -22.05 8.88
CA GLY A 377 -6.21 -20.69 8.96
C GLY A 377 -7.07 -19.73 8.15
N THR A 378 -7.38 -18.57 8.71
CA THR A 378 -8.06 -17.50 7.98
C THR A 378 -7.62 -16.13 8.49
N ALA A 379 -7.77 -15.11 7.64
CA ALA A 379 -7.44 -13.74 8.00
C ALA A 379 -8.71 -12.97 8.38
N ALA A 380 -8.73 -12.38 9.56
CA ALA A 380 -9.69 -11.33 9.89
C ALA A 380 -9.10 -9.99 9.45
N VAL A 381 -9.76 -9.31 8.50
CA VAL A 381 -9.27 -8.06 7.90
C VAL A 381 -10.09 -6.89 8.41
N PHE A 382 -9.43 -5.91 8.99
CA PHE A 382 -10.02 -4.72 9.59
C PHE A 382 -9.72 -3.48 8.78
N ARG A 383 -10.71 -2.57 8.74
CA ARG A 383 -10.57 -1.24 8.19
C ARG A 383 -11.13 -0.26 9.21
N GLY A 384 -10.29 0.68 9.61
CA GLY A 384 -10.72 1.85 10.36
C GLY A 384 -11.59 2.76 9.49
N LYS A 385 -12.00 3.89 10.08
CA LYS A 385 -12.80 4.88 9.37
C LYS A 385 -12.07 5.35 8.12
N PRO A 386 -12.74 5.44 6.95
CA PRO A 386 -12.08 5.86 5.72
C PRO A 386 -11.60 7.31 5.84
N VAL A 387 -10.44 7.58 5.25
CA VAL A 387 -10.01 8.95 4.95
C VAL A 387 -10.81 9.41 3.74
N ARG A 388 -11.53 10.52 3.87
CA ARG A 388 -12.32 11.15 2.80
C ARG A 388 -11.44 12.10 2.00
N ALA A 389 -11.65 12.16 0.69
CA ALA A 389 -10.89 13.02 -0.22
C ALA A 389 -10.94 14.50 0.19
N VAL A 390 -12.15 15.02 0.42
CA VAL A 390 -12.40 16.43 0.73
C VAL A 390 -13.54 16.56 1.74
N CYS A 391 -13.53 17.62 2.53
CA CYS A 391 -14.52 17.85 3.59
C CYS A 391 -15.03 19.28 3.65
N ASP A 392 -15.10 19.96 2.51
CA ASP A 392 -15.74 21.26 2.47
C ASP A 392 -17.22 21.12 2.88
N PRO A 393 -17.77 22.07 3.67
CA PRO A 393 -19.19 22.10 4.00
C PRO A 393 -20.09 22.37 2.78
#